data_AF-A0A7W0KT20-F1
#
_entry.id   AF-A0A7W0KT20-F1
#
_cell.length_a   1.000
_cell.length_b   1.000
_cell.length_c   1.000
_cell.angle_alpha   90.00
_cell.angle_beta   90.00
_cell.angle_gamma   90.00
#
_symmetry.space_group_name_H-M   'P 1'
#
loop_
_entity.id
_entity.type
_entity.pdbx_description
1 polymer ?
#
loop_
_entity_poly.entity_id
_entity_poly.type
_entity_poly.pdbx_seq_one_letter_code
_entity_poly.pdbx_strand_id
1 'polypeptide(L)'
;MAAAAAGCHPSELVYVGDQPDHDVAAPQAAGCRGVWLNRTAAVCPPGIQPDATITDLTELPGILARFDAEEEAASQDVGVGPHVQPWPDDSRLDPTLLANGDRRNVVDRYRYWREEAIVADLDLRRQPFHVAVENWRHDRNIGAVVRNANAFGAAGVHIVGRRRWNRRGAMATDRYLPVHHHDSIGHLAAWATSEGLTIVGIDNLEGSVPIEATDLPERCVLVFGQEGPGLSGAAVKASAMVCSITQFGSTRSINAGVASGIAMHAWVRAHAMDRATRLVRGPPPP
;
A
#
# COMPACT_ATOMS: atom_id res chain seq x y z
N MET A 1 -6.49 -10.79 -23.43
CA MET A 1 -7.33 -9.98 -22.53
C MET A 1 -6.52 -8.80 -22.04
N ALA A 2 -6.92 -7.56 -22.35
CA ALA A 2 -6.15 -6.35 -22.04
C ALA A 2 -5.74 -6.24 -20.55
N ALA A 3 -6.56 -6.76 -19.62
CA ALA A 3 -6.26 -6.85 -18.19
C ALA A 3 -4.99 -7.64 -17.87
N ALA A 4 -4.83 -8.83 -18.45
CA ALA A 4 -3.65 -9.67 -18.25
C ALA A 4 -2.39 -9.04 -18.85
N ALA A 5 -2.52 -8.35 -19.99
CA ALA A 5 -1.42 -7.61 -20.61
C ALA A 5 -1.06 -6.34 -19.81
N ALA A 6 -2.06 -5.71 -19.18
CA ALA A 6 -1.88 -4.55 -18.32
C ALA A 6 -1.44 -4.91 -16.90
N GLY A 7 -1.48 -6.19 -16.49
CA GLY A 7 -1.10 -6.63 -15.14
C GLY A 7 -2.01 -6.07 -14.04
N CYS A 8 -3.30 -5.92 -14.32
CA CYS A 8 -4.31 -5.45 -13.38
C CYS A 8 -5.52 -6.40 -13.37
N HIS A 9 -6.28 -6.40 -12.28
CA HIS A 9 -7.52 -7.17 -12.19
C HIS A 9 -8.58 -6.54 -13.13
N PRO A 10 -9.50 -7.31 -13.74
CA PRO A 10 -10.54 -6.73 -14.60
C PRO A 10 -11.35 -5.62 -13.94
N SER A 11 -11.61 -5.71 -12.63
CA SER A 11 -12.32 -4.67 -11.87
C SER A 11 -11.60 -3.32 -11.78
N GLU A 12 -10.29 -3.29 -12.06
CA GLU A 12 -9.49 -2.06 -12.08
C GLU A 12 -9.48 -1.40 -13.48
N LEU A 13 -10.19 -1.99 -14.45
CA LEU A 13 -10.29 -1.45 -15.80
C LEU A 13 -11.63 -0.78 -16.05
N VAL A 14 -11.53 0.35 -16.74
CA VAL A 14 -12.66 1.04 -17.37
C VAL A 14 -12.50 0.88 -18.87
N TYR A 15 -13.47 0.22 -19.49
CA TYR A 15 -13.56 0.12 -20.94
C TYR A 15 -14.51 1.19 -21.45
N VAL A 16 -14.10 1.92 -22.50
CA VAL A 16 -14.86 3.05 -23.06
C VAL A 16 -15.06 2.81 -24.55
N GLY A 17 -16.29 2.83 -25.03
CA GLY A 17 -16.58 2.67 -26.46
C GLY A 17 -18.02 3.02 -26.83
N ASP A 18 -18.33 3.01 -28.13
CA ASP A 18 -19.57 3.52 -28.69
C ASP A 18 -20.60 2.42 -29.02
N GLN A 19 -20.21 1.14 -28.98
CA GLN A 19 -21.09 -0.01 -29.19
C GLN A 19 -21.53 -0.63 -27.85
N PRO A 20 -22.79 -0.47 -27.41
CA PRO A 20 -23.25 -0.97 -26.11
C PRO A 20 -23.00 -2.47 -25.88
N ASP A 21 -23.24 -3.33 -26.86
CA ASP A 21 -23.06 -4.78 -26.70
C ASP A 21 -21.59 -5.17 -26.50
N HIS A 22 -20.69 -4.56 -27.28
CA HIS A 22 -19.28 -4.96 -27.33
C HIS A 22 -18.39 -4.17 -26.37
N ASP A 23 -18.72 -2.90 -26.11
CA ASP A 23 -17.88 -1.98 -25.35
C ASP A 23 -18.41 -1.72 -23.93
N VAL A 24 -19.64 -2.16 -23.64
CA VAL A 24 -20.23 -2.05 -22.30
C VAL A 24 -20.54 -3.43 -21.75
N ALA A 25 -21.47 -4.17 -22.37
CA ALA A 25 -21.93 -5.43 -21.83
C ALA A 25 -20.83 -6.50 -21.78
N ALA A 26 -20.03 -6.66 -22.85
CA ALA A 26 -18.95 -7.65 -22.86
C ALA A 26 -17.82 -7.36 -21.85
N PRO A 27 -17.31 -6.11 -21.70
CA PRO A 27 -16.37 -5.76 -20.64
C PRO A 27 -16.95 -5.95 -19.23
N GLN A 28 -18.21 -5.59 -19.00
CA GLN A 28 -18.89 -5.80 -17.72
C GLN A 28 -19.01 -7.29 -17.37
N ALA A 29 -19.33 -8.15 -18.35
CA ALA A 29 -19.35 -9.59 -18.15
C ALA A 29 -17.96 -10.18 -17.81
N ALA A 30 -16.89 -9.51 -18.23
CA ALA A 30 -15.51 -9.85 -17.87
C ALA A 30 -15.06 -9.23 -16.52
N GLY A 31 -15.92 -8.46 -15.85
CA GLY A 31 -15.65 -7.82 -14.56
C GLY A 31 -15.04 -6.42 -14.64
N CYS A 32 -15.00 -5.78 -15.82
CA CYS A 32 -14.59 -4.39 -15.98
C CYS A 32 -15.76 -3.42 -15.77
N ARG A 33 -15.48 -2.13 -15.56
CA ARG A 33 -16.51 -1.08 -15.73
C ARG A 33 -16.64 -0.72 -17.21
N GLY A 34 -17.87 -0.55 -17.69
CA GLY A 34 -18.21 -0.17 -19.06
C GLY A 34 -18.78 1.25 -19.15
N VAL A 35 -18.11 2.13 -19.90
CA VAL A 35 -18.56 3.51 -20.15
C VAL A 35 -19.00 3.64 -21.60
N TRP A 36 -20.24 4.04 -21.81
CA TRP A 36 -20.79 4.22 -23.14
C TRP A 36 -20.51 5.62 -23.69
N LEU A 37 -19.82 5.69 -24.83
CA LEU A 37 -19.60 6.92 -25.59
C LEU A 37 -20.77 7.15 -26.56
N ASN A 38 -21.78 7.87 -26.11
CA ASN A 38 -23.00 8.15 -26.86
C ASN A 38 -23.00 9.55 -27.48
N ARG A 39 -22.25 9.72 -28.57
CA ARG A 39 -22.17 11.01 -29.29
C ARG A 39 -23.47 11.45 -29.95
N THR A 40 -24.36 10.51 -30.24
CA THR A 40 -25.56 10.72 -31.06
C THR A 40 -26.83 10.85 -30.24
N ALA A 41 -26.74 10.81 -28.90
CA ALA A 41 -27.89 10.74 -27.99
C ALA A 41 -28.84 9.57 -28.34
N ALA A 42 -28.26 8.45 -28.79
CA ALA A 42 -29.00 7.22 -29.04
C ALA A 42 -29.63 6.68 -27.75
N VAL A 43 -30.70 5.90 -27.88
CA VAL A 43 -31.32 5.20 -26.75
C VAL A 43 -30.49 3.96 -26.43
N CYS A 44 -30.16 3.76 -25.14
CA CYS A 44 -29.44 2.57 -24.70
C CYS A 44 -30.28 1.31 -24.98
N PRO A 45 -29.72 0.26 -25.60
CA PRO A 45 -30.44 -0.97 -25.85
C PRO A 45 -31.04 -1.58 -24.56
N PRO A 46 -32.23 -2.19 -24.63
CA PRO A 46 -32.85 -2.86 -23.49
C PRO A 46 -31.93 -3.95 -22.91
N GLY A 47 -31.77 -3.96 -21.58
CA GLY A 47 -30.97 -4.97 -20.87
C GLY A 47 -29.49 -4.64 -20.71
N ILE A 48 -29.01 -3.53 -21.29
CA ILE A 48 -27.65 -3.02 -21.09
C ILE A 48 -27.70 -1.80 -20.17
N GLN A 49 -26.87 -1.80 -19.13
CA GLN A 49 -26.73 -0.68 -18.21
C GLN A 49 -25.26 -0.28 -18.11
N PRO A 50 -24.83 0.78 -18.83
CA PRO A 50 -23.49 1.33 -18.67
C PRO A 50 -23.26 1.86 -17.25
N ASP A 51 -22.04 1.71 -16.75
CA ASP A 51 -21.61 2.31 -15.46
C ASP A 51 -21.53 3.85 -15.55
N ALA A 52 -21.30 4.36 -16.76
CA ALA A 52 -21.47 5.76 -17.11
C ALA A 52 -21.79 5.92 -18.60
N THR A 53 -22.34 7.08 -18.95
CA THR A 53 -22.48 7.51 -20.35
C THR A 53 -21.83 8.87 -20.51
N ILE A 54 -21.03 9.03 -21.55
CA ILE A 54 -20.38 10.28 -21.93
C ILE A 54 -20.70 10.58 -23.39
N THR A 55 -20.70 11.85 -23.76
CA THR A 55 -20.83 12.30 -25.16
C THR A 55 -19.48 12.65 -25.76
N ASP A 56 -18.53 13.06 -24.93
CA ASP A 56 -17.18 13.43 -25.31
C ASP A 56 -16.14 12.83 -24.35
N LEU A 57 -14.93 12.52 -24.86
CA LEU A 57 -13.87 11.91 -24.04
C LEU A 57 -13.29 12.88 -23.00
N THR A 58 -13.50 14.19 -23.15
CA THR A 58 -13.14 15.20 -22.14
C THR A 58 -13.91 15.05 -20.83
N GLU A 59 -15.03 14.33 -20.83
CA GLU A 59 -15.83 14.03 -19.62
C GLU A 59 -15.25 12.85 -18.82
N LEU A 60 -14.42 12.00 -19.46
CA LEU A 60 -13.89 10.79 -18.87
C LEU A 60 -13.12 11.02 -17.56
N PRO A 61 -12.26 12.05 -17.40
CA PRO A 61 -11.61 12.32 -16.12
C PRO A 61 -12.60 12.50 -14.96
N GLY A 62 -13.75 13.14 -15.20
CA GLY A 62 -14.80 13.31 -14.20
C GLY A 62 -15.50 12.00 -13.84
N ILE A 63 -15.73 11.13 -14.85
CA ILE A 63 -16.27 9.79 -14.62
C ILE A 63 -15.31 8.92 -13.81
N LEU A 64 -14.01 8.94 -14.15
CA LEU A 64 -12.99 8.19 -13.41
C LEU A 64 -12.91 8.67 -11.95
N ALA A 65 -12.94 9.98 -11.72
CA ALA A 65 -12.96 10.53 -10.36
C ALA A 65 -14.22 10.11 -9.57
N ARG A 66 -15.38 10.03 -10.23
CA ARG A 66 -16.61 9.51 -9.60
C ARG A 66 -16.48 8.03 -9.25
N PHE A 67 -15.97 7.20 -10.16
CA PHE A 67 -15.77 5.78 -9.90
C PHE A 67 -14.80 5.54 -8.75
N ASP A 68 -13.70 6.29 -8.71
CA ASP A 68 -12.76 6.29 -7.58
C ASP A 68 -13.48 6.66 -6.27
N ALA A 69 -14.31 7.69 -6.27
CA ALA A 69 -15.08 8.10 -5.08
C ALA A 69 -16.13 7.07 -4.65
N GLU A 70 -16.77 6.37 -5.58
CA GLU A 70 -17.73 5.29 -5.28
C GLU A 70 -17.04 4.09 -4.64
N GLU A 71 -15.85 3.71 -5.11
CA GLU A 71 -15.06 2.62 -4.54
C GLU A 71 -14.53 3.00 -3.15
N GLU A 72 -14.08 4.25 -2.98
CA GLU A 72 -13.77 4.80 -1.66
C GLU A 72 -15.00 4.77 -0.74
N ALA A 73 -16.18 5.18 -1.21
CA ALA A 73 -17.43 5.17 -0.44
C ALA A 73 -17.88 3.75 -0.07
N ALA A 74 -17.73 2.76 -0.97
CA ALA A 74 -18.03 1.37 -0.66
C ALA A 74 -17.10 0.80 0.44
N SER A 75 -15.87 1.32 0.55
CA SER A 75 -14.98 0.99 1.67
C SER A 75 -15.35 1.70 3.00
N GLN A 76 -16.18 2.75 2.96
CA GLN A 76 -16.58 3.58 4.11
C GLN A 76 -17.69 2.98 5.00
N ASP A 77 -18.27 1.82 4.67
CA ASP A 77 -19.13 1.08 5.62
C ASP A 77 -18.36 0.64 6.88
N VAL A 78 -17.03 0.69 6.84
CA VAL A 78 -16.14 0.50 7.99
C VAL A 78 -15.93 1.83 8.72
N GLY A 79 -16.39 1.91 9.96
CA GLY A 79 -16.16 3.08 10.81
C GLY A 79 -17.12 3.17 11.99
N VAL A 80 -17.12 4.32 12.65
CA VAL A 80 -18.01 4.61 13.80
C VAL A 80 -18.81 5.88 13.52
N GLY A 81 -20.05 5.92 13.99
CA GLY A 81 -20.90 7.10 13.90
C GLY A 81 -20.48 8.22 14.88
N PRO A 82 -21.25 9.30 14.97
CA PRO A 82 -21.01 10.36 15.95
C PRO A 82 -20.89 9.85 17.38
N HIS A 83 -19.97 10.43 18.16
CA HIS A 83 -19.82 10.14 19.56
C HIS A 83 -20.91 10.84 20.38
N VAL A 84 -21.53 10.11 21.31
CA VAL A 84 -22.58 10.63 22.20
C VAL A 84 -22.01 11.70 23.15
N GLN A 85 -22.78 12.76 23.40
CA GLN A 85 -22.43 13.81 24.36
C GLN A 85 -22.78 13.40 25.81
N PRO A 86 -22.07 13.91 26.84
CA PRO A 86 -20.94 14.86 26.74
C PRO A 86 -19.68 14.17 26.21
N TRP A 87 -18.90 14.89 25.41
CA TRP A 87 -17.64 14.35 24.90
C TRP A 87 -16.55 14.32 26.00
N PRO A 88 -15.63 13.34 25.96
CA PRO A 88 -14.50 13.31 26.88
C PRO A 88 -13.59 14.54 26.73
N ASP A 89 -13.05 15.02 27.85
CA ASP A 89 -12.00 16.04 27.87
C ASP A 89 -10.63 15.39 27.61
N ASP A 90 -10.32 15.16 26.34
CA ASP A 90 -9.05 14.57 25.89
C ASP A 90 -8.54 15.32 24.65
N SER A 91 -7.36 15.94 24.78
CA SER A 91 -6.74 16.76 23.74
C SER A 91 -6.40 15.98 22.46
N ARG A 92 -6.32 14.64 22.53
CA ARG A 92 -6.10 13.78 21.37
C ARG A 92 -7.32 13.69 20.48
N LEU A 93 -8.53 13.95 20.99
CA LEU A 93 -9.76 13.81 20.22
C LEU A 93 -9.98 15.00 19.27
N ASP A 94 -10.50 14.70 18.09
CA ASP A 94 -10.91 15.66 17.08
C ASP A 94 -12.42 15.94 17.20
N PRO A 95 -12.84 17.18 17.53
CA PRO A 95 -14.25 17.56 17.64
C PRO A 95 -15.08 17.29 16.39
N THR A 96 -14.48 17.40 15.20
CA THR A 96 -15.17 17.16 13.92
C THR A 96 -15.49 15.67 13.75
N LEU A 97 -14.54 14.80 14.11
CA LEU A 97 -14.75 13.36 14.07
C LEU A 97 -15.75 12.91 15.15
N LEU A 98 -15.70 13.51 16.34
CA LEU A 98 -16.69 13.24 17.38
C LEU A 98 -18.11 13.65 16.94
N ALA A 99 -18.26 14.78 16.24
CA ALA A 99 -19.55 15.26 15.76
C ALA A 99 -20.14 14.44 14.59
N ASN A 100 -19.29 14.02 13.66
CA ASN A 100 -19.73 13.46 12.37
C ASN A 100 -19.51 11.94 12.25
N GLY A 101 -18.78 11.35 13.19
CA GLY A 101 -18.27 10.00 13.09
C GLY A 101 -16.88 9.93 12.45
N ASP A 102 -16.25 8.78 12.60
CA ASP A 102 -14.91 8.50 12.09
C ASP A 102 -14.94 7.31 11.16
N ARG A 103 -14.76 7.58 9.86
CA ARG A 103 -14.74 6.60 8.76
C ARG A 103 -13.33 6.24 8.28
N ARG A 104 -12.27 6.74 8.94
CA ARG A 104 -10.89 6.47 8.53
C ARG A 104 -10.55 4.99 8.71
N ASN A 105 -9.61 4.46 7.93
CA ASN A 105 -9.13 3.09 8.11
C ASN A 105 -8.10 2.99 9.25
N VAL A 106 -8.56 3.18 10.48
CA VAL A 106 -7.75 3.06 11.70
C VAL A 106 -8.37 2.02 12.64
N VAL A 107 -7.53 1.39 13.46
CA VAL A 107 -8.00 0.49 14.52
C VAL A 107 -8.82 1.24 15.58
N ASP A 108 -9.73 0.54 16.24
CA ASP A 108 -10.75 1.14 17.11
C ASP A 108 -10.19 2.07 18.20
N ARG A 109 -9.04 1.72 18.78
CA ARG A 109 -8.33 2.55 19.79
C ARG A 109 -7.99 3.97 19.32
N TYR A 110 -7.88 4.19 18.01
CA TYR A 110 -7.53 5.48 17.41
C TYR A 110 -8.73 6.22 16.85
N ARG A 111 -9.95 5.68 17.00
CA ARG A 111 -11.15 6.35 16.53
C ARG A 111 -11.30 7.70 17.22
N TYR A 112 -11.68 8.69 16.42
CA TYR A 112 -11.81 10.09 16.79
C TYR A 112 -10.50 10.79 17.16
N TRP A 113 -9.36 10.10 17.22
CA TRP A 113 -8.09 10.77 17.50
C TRP A 113 -7.65 11.62 16.32
N ARG A 114 -7.06 12.78 16.61
CA ARG A 114 -6.33 13.59 15.65
C ARG A 114 -5.21 12.78 15.02
N GLU A 115 -4.92 13.06 13.76
CA GLU A 115 -3.86 12.36 13.02
C GLU A 115 -2.51 12.46 13.75
N GLU A 116 -2.17 13.64 14.26
CA GLU A 116 -0.91 13.90 14.98
C GLU A 116 -0.82 13.10 16.28
N ALA A 117 -1.95 12.91 16.96
CA ALA A 117 -2.01 12.11 18.19
C ALA A 117 -1.78 10.62 17.90
N ILE A 118 -2.28 10.12 16.76
CA ILE A 118 -2.02 8.75 16.31
C ILE A 118 -0.54 8.58 15.96
N VAL A 119 0.03 9.51 15.20
CA VAL A 119 1.47 9.49 14.84
C VAL A 119 2.33 9.49 16.10
N ALA A 120 2.06 10.38 17.05
CA ALA A 120 2.82 10.46 18.30
C ALA A 120 2.77 9.17 19.12
N ASP A 121 1.62 8.48 19.20
CA ASP A 121 1.55 7.18 19.89
C ASP A 121 2.31 6.08 19.14
N LEU A 122 2.19 6.05 17.80
CA LEU A 122 2.89 5.06 16.98
C LEU A 122 4.41 5.21 17.11
N ASP A 123 4.92 6.44 17.13
CA ASP A 123 6.35 6.75 17.27
C ASP A 123 6.98 6.17 18.54
N LEU A 124 6.19 5.99 19.62
CA LEU A 124 6.66 5.36 20.86
C LEU A 124 6.93 3.86 20.72
N ARG A 125 6.40 3.21 19.68
CA ARG A 125 6.35 1.74 19.57
C ARG A 125 6.73 1.21 18.19
N ARG A 126 7.30 2.06 17.32
CA ARG A 126 7.81 1.61 16.02
C ARG A 126 8.87 0.53 16.20
N GLN A 127 8.89 -0.37 15.24
CA GLN A 127 9.93 -1.38 15.12
C GLN A 127 11.16 -0.75 14.46
N PRO A 128 12.38 -1.14 14.85
CA PRO A 128 13.64 -0.52 14.40
C PRO A 128 14.04 -0.92 12.97
N PHE A 129 13.10 -1.32 12.12
CA PHE A 129 13.34 -1.60 10.71
C PHE A 129 12.64 -0.57 9.82
N HIS A 130 13.22 -0.35 8.65
CA HIS A 130 12.71 0.48 7.58
C HIS A 130 12.45 -0.35 6.33
N VAL A 131 11.69 0.21 5.39
CA VAL A 131 11.41 -0.41 4.11
C VAL A 131 11.74 0.54 2.99
N ALA A 132 12.39 0.08 1.93
CA ALA A 132 12.62 0.87 0.73
C ALA A 132 12.06 0.19 -0.51
N VAL A 133 11.57 0.98 -1.46
CA VAL A 133 11.09 0.48 -2.75
C VAL A 133 11.63 1.33 -3.89
N GLU A 134 12.16 0.66 -4.92
CA GLU A 134 12.63 1.29 -6.14
C GLU A 134 11.47 1.72 -7.06
N ASN A 135 11.48 2.98 -7.48
CA ASN A 135 10.45 3.62 -8.30
C ASN A 135 11.04 4.23 -9.59
N TRP A 136 11.45 3.39 -10.54
CA TRP A 136 12.06 3.86 -11.80
C TRP A 136 11.07 3.98 -12.96
N ARG A 137 10.08 3.07 -13.06
CA ARG A 137 9.06 3.09 -14.13
C ARG A 137 7.62 3.02 -13.62
N HIS A 138 7.30 2.02 -12.80
CA HIS A 138 5.94 1.74 -12.34
C HIS A 138 5.88 1.73 -10.81
N ASP A 139 4.80 2.28 -10.26
CA ASP A 139 4.61 2.53 -8.82
C ASP A 139 3.49 1.69 -8.19
N ARG A 140 2.97 0.70 -8.92
CA ARG A 140 1.75 -0.08 -8.55
C ARG A 140 1.82 -0.69 -7.15
N ASN A 141 2.99 -1.21 -6.78
CA ASN A 141 3.16 -1.92 -5.52
C ASN A 141 3.51 -1.00 -4.35
N ILE A 142 3.88 0.27 -4.60
CA ILE A 142 4.37 1.16 -3.54
C ILE A 142 3.30 1.39 -2.48
N GLY A 143 2.03 1.56 -2.87
CA GLY A 143 0.93 1.69 -1.92
C GLY A 143 0.78 0.48 -0.99
N ALA A 144 0.85 -0.74 -1.54
CA ALA A 144 0.79 -1.96 -0.75
C ALA A 144 1.99 -2.08 0.22
N VAL A 145 3.20 -1.72 -0.23
CA VAL A 145 4.40 -1.68 0.62
C VAL A 145 4.23 -0.70 1.77
N VAL A 146 3.75 0.52 1.50
CA VAL A 146 3.50 1.53 2.55
C VAL A 146 2.44 1.06 3.54
N ARG A 147 1.36 0.45 3.06
CA ARG A 147 0.30 -0.12 3.90
C ARG A 147 0.83 -1.24 4.81
N ASN A 148 1.63 -2.15 4.27
CA ASN A 148 2.26 -3.21 5.04
C ASN A 148 3.22 -2.63 6.09
N ALA A 149 4.03 -1.64 5.72
CA ALA A 149 4.95 -0.98 6.63
C ALA A 149 4.21 -0.30 7.80
N ASN A 150 3.06 0.34 7.54
CA ASN A 150 2.20 0.86 8.60
C ASN A 150 1.70 -0.26 9.52
N ALA A 151 1.17 -1.33 8.95
CA ALA A 151 0.57 -2.45 9.69
C ALA A 151 1.59 -3.16 10.60
N PHE A 152 2.84 -3.31 10.14
CA PHE A 152 3.92 -3.90 10.93
C PHE A 152 4.67 -2.89 11.82
N GLY A 153 4.26 -1.61 11.79
CA GLY A 153 4.84 -0.56 12.62
C GLY A 153 6.29 -0.24 12.27
N ALA A 154 6.66 -0.26 10.99
CA ALA A 154 8.00 0.12 10.54
C ALA A 154 8.36 1.56 10.97
N ALA A 155 9.65 1.80 11.19
CA ALA A 155 10.19 3.11 11.54
C ALA A 155 10.01 4.14 10.42
N GLY A 156 10.04 3.71 9.15
CA GLY A 156 9.78 4.57 8.00
C GLY A 156 9.81 3.81 6.68
N VAL A 157 9.30 4.47 5.64
CA VAL A 157 9.33 4.00 4.26
C VAL A 157 10.16 4.93 3.38
N HIS A 158 10.91 4.35 2.45
CA HIS A 158 11.86 5.04 1.58
C HIS A 158 11.49 4.81 0.12
N ILE A 159 11.12 5.87 -0.59
CA ILE A 159 10.86 5.83 -2.02
C ILE A 159 12.16 6.22 -2.75
N VAL A 160 12.72 5.30 -3.53
CA VAL A 160 13.98 5.52 -4.25
C VAL A 160 13.73 5.77 -5.73
N GLY A 161 14.28 6.84 -6.29
CA GLY A 161 14.08 7.22 -7.68
C GLY A 161 12.99 8.29 -7.83
N ARG A 162 11.91 8.01 -8.56
CA ARG A 162 10.83 8.99 -8.78
C ARG A 162 10.13 9.34 -7.46
N ARG A 163 10.00 10.63 -7.19
CA ARG A 163 9.36 11.14 -5.96
C ARG A 163 7.85 10.90 -5.93
N ARG A 164 7.20 10.98 -7.09
CA ARG A 164 5.74 10.77 -7.20
C ARG A 164 5.43 9.28 -7.36
N TRP A 165 4.41 8.84 -6.65
CA TRP A 165 3.90 7.48 -6.70
C TRP A 165 2.40 7.48 -6.40
N ASN A 166 1.69 6.45 -6.85
CA ASN A 166 0.26 6.27 -6.67
C ASN A 166 -0.08 5.87 -5.22
N ARG A 167 -0.63 6.81 -4.46
CA ARG A 167 -0.99 6.63 -3.04
C ARG A 167 -2.24 5.80 -2.80
N ARG A 168 -3.04 5.48 -3.83
CA ARG A 168 -4.31 4.77 -3.67
C ARG A 168 -4.15 3.46 -2.89
N GLY A 169 -3.18 2.63 -3.28
CA GLY A 169 -2.93 1.35 -2.60
C GLY A 169 -2.52 1.46 -1.13
N ALA A 170 -2.08 2.64 -0.67
CA ALA A 170 -1.74 2.89 0.73
C ALA A 170 -2.97 3.07 1.62
N MET A 171 -4.16 3.32 1.05
CA MET A 171 -5.40 3.52 1.81
C MET A 171 -5.25 4.58 2.92
N ALA A 172 -4.63 5.71 2.58
CA ALA A 172 -4.29 6.84 3.47
C ALA A 172 -3.36 6.50 4.66
N THR A 173 -2.80 5.29 4.73
CA THR A 173 -1.87 4.93 5.82
C THR A 173 -0.55 5.70 5.77
N ASP A 174 -0.19 6.25 4.61
CA ASP A 174 0.97 7.10 4.40
C ASP A 174 0.98 8.36 5.29
N ARG A 175 -0.17 8.73 5.86
CA ARG A 175 -0.30 9.83 6.83
C ARG A 175 0.21 9.49 8.23
N TYR A 176 0.28 8.20 8.58
CA TYR A 176 0.59 7.75 9.94
C TYR A 176 2.02 7.20 10.10
N LEU A 177 2.88 7.35 9.09
CA LEU A 177 4.29 6.99 9.17
C LEU A 177 5.19 7.93 8.35
N PRO A 178 6.49 8.03 8.69
CA PRO A 178 7.45 8.76 7.88
C PRO A 178 7.63 8.14 6.49
N VAL A 179 7.48 8.95 5.44
CA VAL A 179 7.80 8.59 4.06
C VAL A 179 8.92 9.48 3.54
N HIS A 180 10.09 8.90 3.38
CA HIS A 180 11.31 9.55 2.89
C HIS A 180 11.46 9.34 1.39
N HIS A 181 12.12 10.28 0.72
CA HIS A 181 12.48 10.17 -0.69
C HIS A 181 13.99 10.24 -0.86
N HIS A 182 14.51 9.42 -1.78
CA HIS A 182 15.92 9.35 -2.14
C HIS A 182 16.04 9.34 -3.66
N ASP A 183 16.92 10.15 -4.25
CA ASP A 183 17.08 10.18 -5.71
C ASP A 183 17.71 8.89 -6.26
N SER A 184 18.50 8.18 -5.45
CA SER A 184 19.23 6.99 -5.85
C SER A 184 19.44 6.01 -4.71
N ILE A 185 19.77 4.76 -5.04
CA ILE A 185 20.20 3.76 -4.06
C ILE A 185 21.45 4.23 -3.31
N GLY A 186 22.35 4.98 -3.95
CA GLY A 186 23.52 5.54 -3.29
C GLY A 186 23.14 6.50 -2.15
N HIS A 187 22.14 7.36 -2.36
CA HIS A 187 21.62 8.24 -1.31
C HIS A 187 20.95 7.45 -0.19
N LEU A 188 20.15 6.43 -0.52
CA LEU A 188 19.59 5.53 0.49
C LEU A 188 20.68 4.84 1.31
N ALA A 189 21.72 4.33 0.67
CA ALA A 189 22.82 3.63 1.33
C ALA A 189 23.63 4.55 2.26
N ALA A 190 23.89 5.78 1.83
CA ALA A 190 24.53 6.79 2.66
C ALA A 190 23.69 7.12 3.90
N TRP A 191 22.38 7.32 3.72
CA TRP A 191 21.44 7.55 4.82
C TRP A 191 21.38 6.36 5.78
N ALA A 192 21.21 5.13 5.26
CA ALA A 192 21.15 3.92 6.08
C ALA A 192 22.42 3.72 6.90
N THR A 193 23.58 4.01 6.31
CA THR A 193 24.87 3.98 7.01
C THR A 193 24.91 5.00 8.14
N SER A 194 24.45 6.24 7.92
CA SER A 194 24.43 7.27 8.96
C SER A 194 23.49 6.94 10.13
N GLU A 195 22.44 6.15 9.88
CA GLU A 195 21.48 5.69 10.90
C GLU A 195 21.87 4.35 11.55
N GLY A 196 22.98 3.76 11.12
CA GLY A 196 23.43 2.44 11.59
C GLY A 196 22.44 1.33 11.24
N LEU A 197 21.91 1.34 10.01
CA LEU A 197 20.95 0.36 9.49
C LEU A 197 21.60 -0.50 8.40
N THR A 198 21.44 -1.82 8.53
CA THR A 198 21.90 -2.78 7.51
C THR A 198 20.91 -2.87 6.36
N ILE A 199 21.37 -2.74 5.11
CA ILE A 199 20.50 -2.94 3.95
C ILE A 199 20.40 -4.44 3.63
N VAL A 200 19.16 -4.93 3.50
CA VAL A 200 18.83 -6.29 3.07
C VAL A 200 17.96 -6.20 1.82
N GLY A 201 18.44 -6.74 0.71
CA GLY A 201 17.66 -6.81 -0.53
C GLY A 201 16.69 -7.98 -0.50
N ILE A 202 15.47 -7.80 -1.00
CA ILE A 202 14.49 -8.88 -1.15
C ILE A 202 14.24 -9.15 -2.63
N ASP A 203 14.77 -10.26 -3.13
CA ASP A 203 14.64 -10.69 -4.53
C ASP A 203 15.09 -12.15 -4.71
N ASN A 204 14.65 -12.81 -5.78
CA ASN A 204 15.01 -14.20 -6.11
C ASN A 204 16.18 -14.30 -7.10
N LEU A 205 17.19 -13.45 -6.91
CA LEU A 205 18.42 -13.47 -7.69
C LEU A 205 19.28 -14.69 -7.36
N GLU A 206 20.14 -15.08 -8.31
CA GLU A 206 21.17 -16.10 -8.08
C GLU A 206 22.07 -15.69 -6.91
N GLY A 207 22.32 -16.63 -5.99
CA GLY A 207 23.09 -16.37 -4.77
C GLY A 207 22.29 -15.75 -3.61
N SER A 208 20.99 -15.50 -3.78
CA SER A 208 20.11 -15.14 -2.65
C SER A 208 19.96 -16.29 -1.64
N VAL A 209 19.72 -15.93 -0.38
CA VAL A 209 19.50 -16.89 0.72
C VAL A 209 18.00 -16.97 1.08
N PRO A 210 17.45 -18.14 1.42
CA PRO A 210 16.05 -18.26 1.83
C PRO A 210 15.74 -17.43 3.07
N ILE A 211 14.76 -16.54 2.98
CA ILE A 211 14.38 -15.65 4.09
C ILE A 211 13.86 -16.43 5.30
N GLU A 212 13.27 -17.60 5.07
CA GLU A 212 12.74 -18.46 6.14
C GLU A 212 13.83 -19.05 7.03
N ALA A 213 15.07 -19.11 6.54
CA ALA A 213 16.23 -19.67 7.23
C ALA A 213 17.32 -18.61 7.50
N THR A 214 17.01 -17.33 7.33
CA THR A 214 17.97 -16.23 7.49
C THR A 214 17.69 -15.43 8.75
N ASP A 215 18.72 -15.21 9.55
CA ASP A 215 18.68 -14.28 10.68
C ASP A 215 18.73 -12.84 10.16
N LEU A 216 17.56 -12.23 9.96
CA LEU A 216 17.46 -10.84 9.53
C LEU A 216 18.03 -9.91 10.62
N PRO A 217 18.81 -8.87 10.29
CA PRO A 217 19.26 -7.89 11.28
C PRO A 217 18.06 -7.14 11.89
N GLU A 218 18.10 -6.90 13.21
CA GLU A 218 17.05 -6.16 13.92
C GLU A 218 16.92 -4.73 13.38
N ARG A 219 18.06 -4.04 13.21
CA ARG A 219 18.17 -2.69 12.66
C ARG A 219 18.51 -2.74 11.18
N CYS A 220 17.50 -2.73 10.32
CA CYS A 220 17.70 -2.90 8.88
C CYS A 220 16.78 -2.04 8.00
N VAL A 221 17.15 -1.94 6.72
CA VAL A 221 16.28 -1.49 5.64
C VAL A 221 16.01 -2.68 4.72
N LEU A 222 14.75 -3.12 4.65
CA LEU A 222 14.32 -4.13 3.68
C LEU A 222 14.06 -3.45 2.33
N VAL A 223 14.86 -3.74 1.32
CA VAL A 223 14.79 -3.08 0.01
C VAL A 223 14.11 -3.99 -1.00
N PHE A 224 13.10 -3.45 -1.67
CA PHE A 224 12.36 -4.12 -2.73
C PHE A 224 12.66 -3.45 -4.07
N GLY A 225 12.95 -4.30 -5.06
CA GLY A 225 13.18 -3.87 -6.42
C GLY A 225 11.93 -3.44 -7.14
N GLN A 226 12.10 -3.04 -8.40
CA GLN A 226 10.98 -2.70 -9.25
C GLN A 226 10.33 -3.96 -9.82
N GLU A 227 9.01 -3.94 -9.97
CA GLU A 227 8.26 -4.98 -10.69
C GLU A 227 8.81 -5.20 -12.11
N GLY A 228 9.11 -6.47 -12.42
CA GLY A 228 9.76 -6.89 -13.66
C GLY A 228 11.24 -7.22 -13.45
N PRO A 229 12.16 -6.24 -13.47
CA PRO A 229 13.59 -6.49 -13.40
C PRO A 229 14.09 -6.87 -12.00
N GLY A 230 13.29 -6.68 -10.95
CA GLY A 230 13.72 -6.91 -9.58
C GLY A 230 14.62 -5.77 -9.06
N LEU A 231 15.52 -6.10 -8.15
CA LEU A 231 16.51 -5.20 -7.58
C LEU A 231 17.48 -4.73 -8.66
N SER A 232 17.76 -3.42 -8.66
CA SER A 232 18.86 -2.90 -9.46
C SER A 232 20.21 -3.45 -8.98
N GLY A 233 21.20 -3.52 -9.88
CA GLY A 233 22.55 -3.91 -9.51
C GLY A 233 23.17 -3.00 -8.43
N ALA A 234 22.74 -1.73 -8.35
CA ALA A 234 23.12 -0.83 -7.28
C ALA A 234 22.53 -1.28 -5.93
N ALA A 235 21.26 -1.68 -5.90
CA ALA A 235 20.60 -2.18 -4.69
C ALA A 235 21.24 -3.49 -4.20
N VAL A 236 21.54 -4.41 -5.12
CA VAL A 236 22.27 -5.65 -4.80
C VAL A 236 23.63 -5.34 -4.18
N LYS A 237 24.41 -4.44 -4.81
CA LYS A 237 25.74 -4.06 -4.32
C LYS A 237 25.71 -3.34 -2.96
N ALA A 238 24.66 -2.57 -2.69
CA ALA A 238 24.48 -1.88 -1.42
C ALA A 238 23.97 -2.80 -0.30
N SER A 239 23.40 -3.95 -0.64
CA SER A 239 22.84 -4.89 0.32
C SER A 239 23.93 -5.75 0.95
N ALA A 240 23.88 -5.90 2.27
CA ALA A 240 24.75 -6.83 2.99
C ALA A 240 24.42 -8.29 2.67
N MET A 241 23.15 -8.55 2.35
CA MET A 241 22.65 -9.84 1.85
C MET A 241 21.41 -9.62 0.99
N VAL A 242 21.14 -10.57 0.10
CA VAL A 242 19.88 -10.64 -0.65
C VAL A 242 19.13 -11.88 -0.19
N CYS A 243 17.92 -11.69 0.31
CA CYS A 243 17.04 -12.78 0.73
C CYS A 243 15.98 -13.04 -0.34
N SER A 244 15.66 -14.31 -0.57
CA SER A 244 14.57 -14.74 -1.42
C SER A 244 13.47 -15.41 -0.60
N ILE A 245 12.22 -15.23 -1.04
CA ILE A 245 11.08 -15.99 -0.50
C ILE A 245 11.03 -17.31 -1.24
N THR A 246 11.01 -18.42 -0.49
CA THR A 246 11.02 -19.75 -1.10
C THR A 246 9.73 -19.99 -1.89
N GLN A 247 9.87 -20.41 -3.14
CA GLN A 247 8.76 -20.65 -4.08
C GLN A 247 8.77 -22.10 -4.56
N PHE A 248 7.61 -22.76 -4.53
CA PHE A 248 7.44 -24.15 -4.97
C PHE A 248 6.59 -24.31 -6.24
N GLY A 249 6.14 -23.18 -6.81
CA GLY A 249 5.26 -23.14 -7.98
C GLY A 249 6.02 -22.90 -9.29
N SER A 250 5.25 -22.70 -10.37
CA SER A 250 5.77 -22.46 -11.73
C SER A 250 6.02 -20.99 -12.08
N THR A 251 5.64 -20.06 -11.20
CA THR A 251 5.86 -18.62 -11.42
C THR A 251 7.32 -18.26 -11.27
N ARG A 252 7.75 -17.22 -11.99
CA ARG A 252 9.10 -16.65 -11.87
C ARG A 252 9.25 -15.75 -10.65
N SER A 253 8.16 -15.21 -10.10
CA SER A 253 8.21 -14.28 -8.97
C SER A 253 6.85 -14.15 -8.27
N ILE A 254 6.88 -13.54 -7.09
CA ILE A 254 5.71 -13.09 -6.32
C ILE A 254 5.58 -11.57 -6.50
N ASN A 255 4.36 -11.05 -6.48
CA ASN A 255 4.09 -9.61 -6.48
C ASN A 255 4.88 -8.88 -5.36
N ALA A 256 5.49 -7.74 -5.67
CA ALA A 256 6.37 -7.01 -4.73
C ALA A 256 5.64 -6.51 -3.47
N GLY A 257 4.36 -6.14 -3.58
CA GLY A 257 3.52 -5.80 -2.42
C GLY A 257 3.35 -6.99 -1.49
N VAL A 258 3.06 -8.18 -2.03
CA VAL A 258 2.95 -9.42 -1.24
C VAL A 258 4.30 -9.81 -0.64
N ALA A 259 5.38 -9.76 -1.43
CA ALA A 259 6.73 -10.06 -0.96
C ALA A 259 7.13 -9.16 0.22
N SER A 260 6.73 -7.89 0.20
CA SER A 260 6.98 -6.96 1.31
C SER A 260 6.29 -7.38 2.60
N GLY A 261 5.05 -7.87 2.53
CA GLY A 261 4.34 -8.37 3.70
C GLY A 261 5.02 -9.62 4.29
N ILE A 262 5.46 -10.55 3.44
CA ILE A 262 6.16 -11.77 3.86
C ILE A 262 7.49 -11.41 4.55
N ALA A 263 8.28 -10.53 3.94
CA ALA A 263 9.58 -10.14 4.48
C ALA A 263 9.47 -9.36 5.81
N MET A 264 8.52 -8.42 5.91
CA MET A 264 8.27 -7.72 7.18
C MET A 264 7.75 -8.68 8.26
N HIS A 265 6.89 -9.63 7.91
CA HIS A 265 6.43 -10.65 8.85
C HIS A 265 7.55 -11.59 9.30
N ALA A 266 8.49 -11.95 8.41
CA ALA A 266 9.68 -12.72 8.76
C ALA A 266 10.54 -11.96 9.79
N TRP A 267 10.73 -10.65 9.60
CA TRP A 267 11.41 -9.79 10.59
C TRP A 267 10.65 -9.77 11.94
N VAL A 268 9.33 -9.62 11.91
CA VAL A 268 8.48 -9.63 13.12
C VAL A 268 8.61 -10.94 13.90
N ARG A 269 8.64 -12.08 13.19
CA ARG A 269 8.85 -13.39 13.82
C ARG A 269 10.21 -13.51 14.49
N ALA A 270 11.26 -12.92 13.90
CA ALA A 270 12.61 -12.96 14.45
C ALA A 270 12.78 -12.05 15.68
N HIS A 271 12.15 -10.86 15.69
CA HIS A 271 12.49 -9.81 16.67
C HIS A 271 11.33 -9.35 17.57
N ALA A 272 10.12 -9.24 17.02
CA ALA A 272 9.02 -8.58 17.74
C ALA A 272 8.29 -9.52 18.71
N MET A 273 8.26 -10.83 18.42
CA MET A 273 7.61 -11.82 19.30
C MET A 273 8.29 -11.94 20.67
N ASP A 274 9.63 -11.82 20.70
CA ASP A 274 10.39 -11.79 21.95
C ASP A 274 10.19 -10.49 22.73
N ARG A 275 10.06 -9.34 22.04
CA ARG A 275 9.76 -8.05 22.68
C ARG A 275 8.35 -8.00 23.28
N ALA A 276 7.34 -8.53 22.58
CA ALA A 276 5.98 -8.63 23.09
C ALA A 276 5.93 -9.50 24.37
N THR A 277 6.66 -10.60 24.39
CA THR A 277 6.76 -11.50 25.55
C THR A 277 7.48 -10.83 26.74
N ARG A 278 8.50 -10.00 26.50
CA ARG A 278 9.19 -9.21 27.54
C ARG A 278 8.32 -8.08 28.10
N LEU A 279 7.50 -7.42 27.27
CA LEU A 279 6.57 -6.35 27.71
C LEU A 279 5.41 -6.89 28.56
N VAL A 280 4.95 -8.12 28.32
CA VAL A 280 3.90 -8.77 29.14
C VAL A 280 4.44 -9.25 30.50
N ARG A 281 5.74 -9.51 30.63
CA ARG A 281 6.40 -9.97 31.87
C ARG A 281 7.12 -8.84 32.63
N GLY A 282 6.55 -7.64 32.64
CA GLY A 282 7.05 -6.56 33.51
C GLY A 282 7.07 -6.98 34.99
N PRO A 283 7.97 -6.41 35.82
CA PRO A 283 8.02 -6.74 37.24
C PRO A 283 6.68 -6.42 37.92
N PRO A 284 6.27 -7.20 38.94
CA PRO A 284 5.03 -6.91 39.65
C PRO A 284 5.09 -5.50 40.26
N PRO A 285 3.93 -4.81 40.38
CA PRO A 285 3.89 -3.50 41.03
C PRO A 285 4.41 -3.60 42.48
N PRO A 286 4.96 -2.49 43.01
CA PRO A 286 5.59 -2.46 44.33
C PRO A 286 4.65 -2.88 45.47
#